data_AF-A0A537PRC7-F1
#
_entry.id   AF-A0A537PRC7-F1
#
_cell.length_a   1.000
_cell.length_b   1.000
_cell.length_c   1.000
_cell.angle_alpha   90.00
_cell.angle_beta   90.00
_cell.angle_gamma   90.00
#
_symmetry.space_group_name_H-M   'P 1'
#
loop_
_entity.id
_entity.type
_entity.pdbx_description
1 polymer ?
#
loop_
_entity_poly.entity_id
_entity_poly.type
_entity_poly.pdbx_seq_one_letter_code
_entity_poly.pdbx_strand_id
1 'polypeptide(L)'
;MDKSIAGQVYNIADLEKEIEAEVWNSPPIRGQRSVDFVPPRVRAPTTAIPDYVEHREGATEVGKLSAEAVVREYEAAAKEIEGMGAELMERVKQCEAMTQDALAVNDEMKETAARYREEAKRVFLQIENCTLMTAEVRKTCTELKEKLAAPAVAPT
;
A
#
# COMPACT_ATOMS: atom_id res chain seq x y z
N MET A 1 32.24 18.20 48.19
CA MET A 1 33.56 18.15 47.51
C MET A 1 33.31 18.54 46.07
N ASP A 2 33.47 19.83 45.82
CA ASP A 2 33.17 20.50 44.55
C ASP A 2 34.25 20.18 43.52
N LYS A 3 33.85 19.70 42.34
CA LYS A 3 34.71 19.70 41.16
C LYS A 3 34.20 20.76 40.20
N SER A 4 34.87 21.90 40.26
CA SER A 4 34.73 23.03 39.34
C SER A 4 35.06 22.60 37.92
N ILE A 5 34.14 22.82 36.98
CA ILE A 5 34.38 22.69 35.54
C ILE A 5 35.08 23.99 35.11
N ALA A 6 36.39 24.06 35.30
CA ALA A 6 37.20 25.11 34.70
C ALA A 6 37.43 24.73 33.22
N GLY A 7 36.88 25.54 32.31
CA GLY A 7 37.12 25.41 30.88
C GLY A 7 38.63 25.46 30.59
N GLN A 8 39.15 24.33 30.11
CA GLN A 8 40.55 24.22 29.73
C GLN A 8 40.71 24.91 28.37
N VAL A 9 41.20 26.14 28.38
CA VAL A 9 41.56 26.86 27.17
C VAL A 9 42.83 26.21 26.64
N TYR A 10 42.68 25.36 25.63
CA TYR A 10 43.82 24.79 24.91
C TYR A 10 44.50 25.91 24.13
N ASN A 11 45.79 26.13 24.39
CA ASN A 11 46.59 27.08 23.65
C ASN A 11 46.83 26.52 22.24
N ILE A 12 46.35 27.23 21.22
CA ILE A 12 46.39 26.79 19.81
C ILE A 12 47.81 26.46 19.37
N ALA A 13 48.81 27.18 19.89
CA ALA A 13 50.22 26.96 19.57
C ALA A 13 50.75 25.62 20.09
N ASP A 14 50.20 25.12 21.21
CA ASP A 14 50.59 23.81 21.75
C ASP A 14 49.93 22.67 20.95
N LEU A 15 48.70 22.90 20.46
CA LEU A 15 47.97 21.95 19.62
C LEU A 15 48.60 21.79 18.23
N GLU A 16 49.05 22.88 17.60
CA GLU A 16 49.74 22.82 16.30
C GLU A 16 51.05 22.04 16.39
N LYS A 17 51.77 22.22 17.50
CA LYS A 17 53.05 21.54 17.74
C LYS A 17 52.86 20.04 18.02
N GLU A 18 51.77 19.67 18.67
CA GLU A 18 51.37 18.27 18.88
C GLU A 18 50.98 17.61 17.55
N ILE A 19 50.24 18.31 16.68
CA ILE A 19 49.87 17.82 15.35
C ILE A 19 51.10 17.61 14.48
N GLU A 20 52.04 18.57 14.44
CA GLU A 20 53.28 18.43 13.66
C GLU A 20 54.13 17.25 14.13
N ALA A 21 54.22 17.03 15.46
CA ALA A 21 54.94 15.90 16.02
C ALA A 21 54.29 14.56 15.66
N GLU A 22 52.95 14.49 15.70
CA GLU A 22 52.20 13.27 15.38
C GLU A 22 52.25 12.93 13.88
N VAL A 23 52.24 13.96 13.01
CA VAL A 23 52.35 13.79 11.55
C VAL A 23 53.74 13.29 11.15
N TRP A 24 54.80 13.75 11.80
CA TRP A 24 56.16 13.27 11.54
C TRP A 24 56.45 11.88 12.11
N ASN A 25 55.79 11.51 13.21
CA ASN A 25 55.95 10.19 13.83
C ASN A 25 55.05 9.11 13.21
N SER A 26 54.13 9.49 12.33
CA SER A 26 53.24 8.55 11.65
C SER A 26 53.99 7.79 10.53
N PRO A 27 53.86 6.45 10.44
CA PRO A 27 54.47 5.67 9.38
C PRO A 27 53.90 6.07 8.00
N PRO A 28 54.67 5.95 6.91
CA PRO A 28 54.23 6.38 5.59
C PRO A 28 52.95 5.65 5.19
N ILE A 29 51.93 6.42 4.79
CA ILE A 29 50.62 5.96 4.32
C ILE A 29 50.81 5.16 3.01
N ARG A 30 51.23 3.91 3.13
CA ARG A 30 51.32 2.97 2.01
C ARG A 30 50.81 1.62 2.47
N GLY A 31 49.50 1.48 2.42
CA GLY A 31 48.82 0.24 2.74
C GLY A 31 47.35 0.49 3.02
N GLN A 32 46.52 0.44 1.97
CA GLN A 32 45.13 0.00 2.06
C GLN A 32 44.29 0.71 3.12
N ARG A 33 43.98 2.00 2.92
CA ARG A 33 42.90 2.66 3.65
C ARG A 33 41.61 1.91 3.32
N SER A 34 41.04 1.19 4.29
CA SER A 34 39.64 0.81 4.20
C SER A 34 38.83 2.12 4.13
N VAL A 35 37.87 2.17 3.21
CA VAL A 35 36.98 3.32 2.99
C VAL A 35 35.90 3.40 4.08
N ASP A 36 36.24 3.07 5.33
CA ASP A 36 35.32 3.03 6.49
C ASP A 36 35.08 4.39 7.13
N PHE A 37 35.66 5.46 6.59
CA PHE A 37 35.42 6.84 7.04
C PHE A 37 34.13 7.47 6.48
N VAL A 38 33.43 6.80 5.57
CA VAL A 38 32.21 7.32 4.92
C VAL A 38 31.00 6.53 5.43
N PRO A 39 29.94 7.20 5.94
CA PRO A 39 28.73 6.53 6.39
C PRO A 39 28.17 5.59 5.30
N PRO A 40 27.67 4.38 5.65
CA PRO A 40 27.18 3.40 4.68
C PRO A 40 26.13 3.94 3.69
N ARG A 41 25.38 4.98 4.09
CA ARG A 41 24.38 5.66 3.24
C ARG A 41 24.98 6.48 2.09
N VAL A 42 26.27 6.81 2.17
CA VAL A 42 27.01 7.61 1.17
C VAL A 42 28.03 6.73 0.42
N ARG A 43 28.16 5.46 0.83
CA ARG A 43 28.99 4.48 0.12
C ARG A 43 28.19 3.98 -1.09
N ALA A 44 28.67 4.28 -2.30
CA ALA A 44 28.15 3.62 -3.49
C ALA A 44 28.23 2.10 -3.30
N PRO A 45 27.16 1.33 -3.60
CA PRO A 45 27.22 -0.12 -3.56
C PRO A 45 28.44 -0.59 -4.36
N THR A 46 29.28 -1.44 -3.78
CA THR A 46 30.40 -2.04 -4.52
C THR A 46 29.84 -3.09 -5.46
N THR A 47 29.16 -2.66 -6.52
CA THR A 47 28.73 -3.52 -7.60
C THR A 47 29.98 -4.00 -8.34
N ALA A 48 30.07 -5.32 -8.54
CA ALA A 48 31.13 -5.89 -9.34
C ALA A 48 31.07 -5.24 -10.73
N ILE A 49 32.24 -4.96 -11.31
CA ILE A 49 32.28 -4.43 -12.67
C ILE A 49 31.71 -5.50 -13.60
N PRO A 50 30.71 -5.17 -14.43
CA PRO A 50 30.14 -6.13 -15.36
C PRO A 50 31.15 -6.64 -16.39
N ASP A 51 30.96 -7.88 -16.84
CA ASP A 51 31.85 -8.56 -17.80
C ASP A 51 31.97 -7.84 -19.14
N TYR A 52 31.00 -7.00 -19.49
CA TYR A 52 31.01 -6.22 -20.74
C TYR A 52 31.94 -4.99 -20.68
N VAL A 53 32.47 -4.63 -19.51
CA VAL A 53 33.36 -3.48 -19.34
C VAL A 53 34.79 -3.89 -19.64
N GLU A 54 35.25 -3.54 -20.84
CA GLU A 54 36.63 -3.74 -21.26
C GLU A 54 37.36 -2.41 -21.44
N HIS A 55 38.57 -2.31 -20.89
CA HIS A 55 39.40 -1.12 -21.03
C HIS A 55 40.34 -1.24 -22.23
N ARG A 56 40.38 -0.21 -23.07
CA ARG A 56 41.34 -0.14 -24.19
C ARG A 56 42.77 0.02 -23.68
N GLU A 57 43.72 -0.54 -24.44
CA GLU A 57 45.15 -0.33 -24.20
C GLU A 57 45.51 1.15 -24.34
N GLY A 58 46.33 1.65 -23.41
CA GLY A 58 46.70 3.08 -23.34
C GLY A 58 45.73 3.98 -22.55
N ALA A 59 44.60 3.47 -22.05
CA ALA A 59 43.75 4.23 -21.13
C ALA A 59 44.48 4.51 -19.80
N THR A 60 44.38 5.74 -19.31
CA THR A 60 44.97 6.11 -18.01
C THR A 60 44.23 5.42 -16.88
N GLU A 61 44.93 5.13 -15.78
CA GLU A 61 44.33 4.46 -14.63
C GLU A 61 43.14 5.23 -14.06
N VAL A 62 43.26 6.57 -13.98
CA VAL A 62 42.17 7.45 -13.55
C VAL A 62 40.97 7.32 -14.51
N GLY A 63 41.20 7.29 -15.82
CA GLY A 63 40.14 7.11 -16.81
C GLY A 63 39.41 5.79 -16.67
N LYS A 64 40.13 4.69 -16.40
CA LYS A 64 39.55 3.36 -16.16
C LYS A 64 38.65 3.36 -14.93
N LEU A 65 39.15 3.88 -13.81
CA LEU A 65 38.41 3.96 -12.54
C LEU A 65 37.17 4.85 -12.64
N SER A 66 37.27 5.99 -13.34
CA SER A 66 36.12 6.86 -13.58
C SER A 66 35.06 6.19 -14.46
N ALA A 67 35.47 5.50 -15.52
CA ALA A 67 34.54 4.76 -16.37
C ALA A 67 33.83 3.65 -15.60
N GLU A 68 34.55 2.87 -14.80
CA GLU A 68 33.99 1.83 -13.94
C GLU A 68 33.01 2.39 -12.91
N ALA A 69 33.34 3.53 -12.29
CA ALA A 69 32.45 4.19 -11.34
C ALA A 69 31.11 4.58 -11.98
N VAL A 70 31.16 5.17 -13.17
CA VAL A 70 29.95 5.52 -13.94
C VAL A 70 29.14 4.26 -14.25
N VAL A 71 29.79 3.20 -14.75
CA VAL A 71 29.07 1.94 -15.04
C VAL A 71 28.40 1.38 -13.78
N ARG A 72 29.09 1.38 -12.63
CA ARG A 72 28.50 0.92 -11.37
C ARG A 72 27.26 1.69 -10.96
N GLU A 73 27.23 3.01 -11.15
CA GLU A 73 26.06 3.84 -10.85
C GLU A 73 24.89 3.52 -11.80
N TYR A 74 25.14 3.36 -13.10
CA TYR A 74 24.10 2.98 -14.05
C TYR A 74 23.55 1.58 -13.79
N GLU A 75 24.41 0.62 -13.45
CA GLU A 75 23.99 -0.74 -13.06
C GLU A 75 23.17 -0.75 -11.78
N ALA A 76 23.54 0.08 -10.79
CA ALA A 76 22.75 0.24 -9.57
C ALA A 76 21.36 0.81 -9.89
N ALA A 77 21.30 1.89 -10.69
CA ALA A 77 20.04 2.48 -11.12
C ALA A 77 19.18 1.51 -11.95
N ALA A 78 19.79 0.70 -12.82
CA ALA A 78 19.09 -0.33 -13.59
C ALA A 78 18.44 -1.36 -12.67
N LYS A 79 19.15 -1.85 -11.65
CA LYS A 79 18.61 -2.77 -10.64
C LYS A 79 17.48 -2.17 -9.83
N GLU A 80 17.56 -0.89 -9.49
CA GLU A 80 16.46 -0.19 -8.83
C GLU A 80 15.22 -0.10 -9.73
N ILE A 81 15.39 0.17 -11.03
CA ILE A 81 14.29 0.17 -12.01
C ILE A 81 13.65 -1.21 -12.14
N GLU A 82 14.45 -2.27 -12.21
CA GLU A 82 13.96 -3.65 -12.20
C GLU A 82 13.18 -3.96 -10.92
N GLY A 83 13.67 -3.52 -9.77
CA GLY A 83 12.99 -3.61 -8.49
C GLY A 83 11.64 -2.90 -8.48
N MET A 84 11.59 -1.66 -8.97
CA MET A 84 10.33 -0.92 -9.13
C MET A 84 9.33 -1.67 -10.04
N GLY A 85 9.82 -2.29 -11.12
CA GLY A 85 8.99 -3.10 -12.01
C GLY A 85 8.40 -4.32 -11.31
N ALA A 86 9.19 -5.03 -10.49
CA ALA A 86 8.73 -6.16 -9.70
C ALA A 86 7.66 -5.75 -8.67
N GLU A 87 7.86 -4.63 -7.98
CA GLU A 87 6.87 -4.07 -7.05
C GLU A 87 5.57 -3.69 -7.75
N LEU A 88 5.65 -3.05 -8.92
CA LEU A 88 4.46 -2.69 -9.70
C LEU A 88 3.65 -3.92 -10.11
N MET A 89 4.31 -4.98 -10.59
CA MET A 89 3.65 -6.23 -10.95
C MET A 89 2.94 -6.87 -9.76
N GLU A 90 3.54 -6.83 -8.57
CA GLU A 90 2.90 -7.32 -7.35
C GLU A 90 1.66 -6.51 -6.98
N ARG A 91 1.73 -5.17 -7.11
CA ARG A 91 0.56 -4.31 -6.88
C ARG A 91 -0.55 -4.53 -7.90
N VAL A 92 -0.21 -4.78 -9.17
CA VAL A 92 -1.21 -5.14 -10.19
C VAL A 92 -1.97 -6.40 -9.78
N LYS A 93 -1.27 -7.46 -9.34
CA LYS A 93 -1.93 -8.69 -8.85
C LYS A 93 -2.88 -8.42 -7.69
N GLN A 94 -2.48 -7.55 -6.75
CA GLN A 94 -3.34 -7.17 -5.62
C GLN A 94 -4.58 -6.39 -6.09
N CYS A 95 -4.44 -5.50 -7.07
CA CYS A 95 -5.58 -4.79 -7.67
C CYS A 95 -6.52 -5.74 -8.41
N GLU A 96 -5.99 -6.73 -9.13
CA GLU A 96 -6.77 -7.75 -9.83
C GLU A 96 -7.57 -8.60 -8.83
N ALA A 97 -6.94 -9.07 -7.75
CA ALA A 97 -7.61 -9.82 -6.70
C ALA A 97 -8.73 -9.01 -6.04
N MET A 98 -8.44 -7.76 -5.65
CA MET A 98 -9.44 -6.85 -5.07
C MET A 98 -10.62 -6.60 -6.03
N THR A 99 -10.36 -6.52 -7.33
CA THR A 99 -11.41 -6.35 -8.34
C THR A 99 -12.30 -7.59 -8.43
N GLN A 100 -11.70 -8.79 -8.39
CA GLN A 100 -12.45 -10.04 -8.37
C GLN A 100 -13.34 -10.15 -7.12
N ASP A 101 -12.81 -9.81 -5.95
CA ASP A 101 -13.56 -9.81 -4.70
C ASP A 101 -14.74 -8.82 -4.75
N ALA A 102 -14.52 -7.61 -5.26
CA ALA A 102 -15.57 -6.61 -5.41
C ALA A 102 -16.68 -7.07 -6.37
N LEU A 103 -16.32 -7.77 -7.46
CA LEU A 103 -17.29 -8.35 -8.38
C LEU A 103 -18.11 -9.46 -7.73
N ALA A 104 -17.48 -10.34 -6.94
CA ALA A 104 -18.18 -11.39 -6.21
C ALA A 104 -19.22 -10.80 -5.23
N VAL A 105 -18.83 -9.80 -4.44
CA VAL A 105 -19.75 -9.11 -3.53
C VAL A 105 -20.90 -8.43 -4.28
N ASN A 106 -20.61 -7.79 -5.43
CA ASN A 106 -21.65 -7.19 -6.26
C ASN A 106 -22.68 -8.21 -6.77
N ASP A 107 -22.25 -9.42 -7.11
CA ASP A 107 -23.16 -10.47 -7.53
C ASP A 107 -24.03 -10.98 -6.36
N GLU A 108 -23.46 -11.14 -5.16
CA GLU A 108 -24.24 -11.43 -3.94
C GLU A 108 -25.27 -10.33 -3.62
N MET A 109 -24.90 -9.06 -3.81
CA MET A 109 -25.80 -7.93 -3.65
C MET A 109 -26.97 -7.97 -4.64
N LYS A 110 -26.70 -8.30 -5.92
CA LYS A 110 -27.76 -8.47 -6.93
C LYS A 110 -28.69 -9.61 -6.58
N GLU A 111 -28.16 -10.75 -6.14
CA GLU A 111 -28.97 -11.90 -5.71
C GLU A 111 -29.86 -11.52 -4.52
N THR A 112 -29.28 -10.86 -3.52
CA THR A 112 -30.03 -10.38 -2.36
C THR A 112 -31.14 -9.41 -2.77
N ALA A 113 -30.85 -8.45 -3.65
CA ALA A 113 -31.85 -7.53 -4.17
C ALA A 113 -32.97 -8.26 -4.94
N ALA A 114 -32.64 -9.29 -5.73
CA ALA A 114 -33.63 -10.11 -6.43
C ALA A 114 -34.54 -10.85 -5.44
N ARG A 115 -33.96 -11.46 -4.39
CA ARG A 115 -34.72 -12.13 -3.33
C ARG A 115 -35.69 -11.18 -2.62
N TYR A 116 -35.26 -9.95 -2.30
CA TYR A 116 -36.15 -8.94 -1.71
C TYR A 116 -37.31 -8.55 -2.63
N ARG A 117 -37.06 -8.45 -3.94
CA ARG A 117 -38.13 -8.16 -4.91
C ARG A 117 -39.15 -9.28 -4.98
N GLU A 118 -38.71 -10.55 -4.94
CA GLU A 118 -39.62 -11.70 -4.92
C GLU A 118 -40.41 -11.78 -3.61
N GLU A 119 -39.78 -11.54 -2.46
CA GLU A 119 -40.48 -11.51 -1.19
C GLU A 119 -41.51 -10.38 -1.14
N ALA A 120 -41.17 -9.19 -1.65
CA ALA A 120 -42.10 -8.07 -1.75
C ALA A 120 -43.33 -8.41 -2.60
N LYS A 121 -43.15 -9.09 -3.75
CA LYS A 121 -44.27 -9.57 -4.57
C LYS A 121 -45.15 -10.58 -3.80
N ARG A 122 -44.53 -11.51 -3.06
CA ARG A 122 -45.27 -12.49 -2.26
C ARG A 122 -46.12 -11.82 -1.20
N VAL A 123 -45.54 -10.91 -0.43
CA VAL A 123 -46.24 -10.17 0.63
C VAL A 123 -47.35 -9.31 0.04
N PHE A 124 -47.10 -8.63 -1.09
CA PHE A 124 -48.13 -7.87 -1.79
C PHE A 124 -49.36 -8.72 -2.11
N LEU A 125 -49.17 -9.89 -2.73
CA LEU A 125 -50.27 -10.80 -3.07
C LEU A 125 -51.01 -11.32 -1.83
N GLN A 126 -50.30 -11.59 -0.74
CA GLN A 126 -50.94 -11.98 0.52
C GLN A 126 -51.82 -10.86 1.08
N ILE A 127 -51.35 -9.62 1.07
CA ILE A 127 -52.14 -8.46 1.51
C ILE A 127 -53.37 -8.30 0.63
N GLU A 128 -53.21 -8.36 -0.69
CA GLU A 128 -54.32 -8.24 -1.64
C GLU A 128 -55.38 -9.32 -1.39
N ASN A 129 -54.99 -10.59 -1.29
CA ASN A 129 -55.92 -11.69 -1.00
C ASN A 129 -56.64 -11.52 0.36
N CYS A 130 -55.92 -11.15 1.42
CA CYS A 130 -56.51 -10.91 2.74
C CYS A 130 -57.52 -9.75 2.71
N THR A 131 -57.20 -8.67 1.99
CA THR A 131 -58.08 -7.50 1.89
C THR A 131 -59.33 -7.80 1.06
N LEU A 132 -59.21 -8.57 -0.02
CA LEU A 132 -60.35 -9.07 -0.81
C LEU A 132 -61.28 -9.94 0.03
N MET A 133 -60.75 -10.95 0.73
CA MET A 133 -61.55 -11.79 1.64
C MET A 133 -62.27 -10.95 2.70
N THR A 134 -61.57 -9.98 3.29
CA THR A 134 -62.17 -9.07 4.29
C THR A 134 -63.29 -8.22 3.68
N ALA A 135 -63.15 -7.76 2.44
CA ALA A 135 -64.19 -7.03 1.74
C ALA A 135 -65.42 -7.90 1.45
N GLU A 136 -65.22 -9.16 1.04
CA GLU A 136 -66.29 -10.13 0.83
C GLU A 136 -67.06 -10.45 2.11
N VAL A 137 -66.36 -10.65 3.23
CA VAL A 137 -66.98 -10.83 4.56
C VAL A 137 -67.83 -9.61 4.93
N ARG A 138 -67.31 -8.39 4.75
CA ARG A 138 -68.10 -7.18 5.04
C ARG A 138 -69.34 -7.07 4.17
N LYS A 139 -69.21 -7.36 2.86
CA LYS A 139 -70.33 -7.35 1.92
C LYS A 139 -71.41 -8.34 2.34
N THR A 140 -71.04 -9.60 2.57
CA THR A 140 -71.96 -10.66 2.98
C THR A 140 -72.64 -10.36 4.33
N CYS A 141 -71.91 -9.85 5.32
CA CYS A 141 -72.51 -9.42 6.59
C CYS A 141 -73.53 -8.27 6.41
N THR A 142 -73.23 -7.31 5.52
CA THR A 142 -74.12 -6.19 5.23
C THR A 142 -75.40 -6.67 4.54
N GLU A 143 -75.28 -7.50 3.51
CA GLU A 143 -76.41 -8.10 2.80
C GLU A 143 -77.29 -8.95 3.74
N LEU A 144 -76.69 -9.72 4.64
CA LEU A 144 -77.44 -10.51 5.63
C LEU A 144 -78.20 -9.59 6.61
N LYS A 145 -77.55 -8.54 7.10
CA LYS A 145 -78.17 -7.55 7.99
C LYS A 145 -79.38 -6.88 7.31
N GLU A 146 -79.25 -6.50 6.03
CA GLU A 146 -80.34 -5.90 5.25
C GLU A 146 -81.53 -6.87 5.09
N LYS A 147 -81.27 -8.16 4.81
CA LYS A 147 -82.32 -9.19 4.74
C LYS A 147 -83.06 -9.37 6.08
N LEU A 148 -82.36 -9.28 7.21
CA LEU A 148 -82.97 -9.37 8.53
C LEU A 148 -83.78 -8.12 8.90
N ALA A 149 -83.40 -6.96 8.38
CA ALA A 149 -84.13 -5.70 8.60
C ALA A 149 -85.36 -5.54 7.69
N ALA A 150 -85.46 -6.33 6.61
CA ALA A 150 -86.62 -6.30 5.73
C ALA A 150 -87.86 -6.87 6.46
N PRO A 151 -89.00 -6.14 6.51
CA PRO A 151 -90.19 -6.62 7.19
C PRO A 151 -90.79 -7.84 6.48
N ALA A 152 -91.26 -8.81 7.26
CA ALA A 152 -91.97 -9.97 6.73
C ALA A 152 -93.28 -9.51 6.05
N VAL A 153 -93.33 -9.61 4.73
CA VAL A 153 -94.58 -9.41 3.98
C VAL A 153 -95.51 -10.56 4.36
N ALA A 154 -96.51 -10.26 5.19
CA ALA A 154 -97.55 -11.21 5.54
C ALA A 154 -98.38 -11.55 4.30
N PRO A 155 -98.65 -12.84 4.02
CA PRO A 155 -99.54 -13.23 2.93
C PRO A 155 -100.98 -12.83 3.27
N THR A 156 -101.66 -12.23 2.30
CA THR A 156 -103.09 -11.87 2.32
C THR A 156 -103.96 -13.04 1.90
#